data_AF-A0A7D6VDJ6-F1
#
_entry.id   AF-A0A7D6VDJ6-F1
#
_cell.length_a   1.000
_cell.length_b   1.000
_cell.length_c   1.000
_cell.angle_alpha   90.00
_cell.angle_beta   90.00
_cell.angle_gamma   90.00
#
_symmetry.space_group_name_H-M   'P 1'
#
loop_
_entity.id
_entity.type
_entity.pdbx_description
1 polymer ?
#
loop_
_entity_poly.entity_id
_entity_poly.type
_entity_poly.pdbx_seq_one_letter_code
_entity_poly.pdbx_strand_id
1 'polypeptide(L)'
;MLITTAISTTDFLAQVFNPDPETPPVADKLLRLVRYFTWFVLLSGVLAITYAGGRFAWEKWSGSALQAPKQVAGALVGGIIATSAGTIMNAAIGL
;
A
#
# COMPACT_ATOMS: atom_id res chain seq x y z
N MET A 1 -46.42 5.99 -16.75
CA MET A 1 -46.31 5.10 -15.57
C MET A 1 -45.68 3.75 -15.87
N LEU A 2 -45.94 3.12 -17.03
CA LEU A 2 -45.29 1.86 -17.43
C LEU A 2 -43.75 1.94 -17.58
N ILE A 3 -43.25 3.09 -18.06
CA ILE A 3 -41.81 3.35 -18.23
C ILE A 3 -41.11 3.51 -16.87
N THR A 4 -41.76 4.16 -15.90
CA THR A 4 -41.20 4.36 -14.55
C THR A 4 -41.03 3.04 -13.83
N THR A 5 -42.02 2.14 -13.91
CA THR A 5 -41.94 0.79 -13.32
C THR A 5 -40.89 -0.09 -13.99
N ALA A 6 -40.67 0.03 -15.31
CA ALA A 6 -39.63 -0.72 -16.01
C ALA A 6 -38.22 -0.30 -15.58
N ILE A 7 -38.00 1.01 -15.40
CA ILE A 7 -36.74 1.55 -14.88
C ILE A 7 -36.49 1.06 -13.45
N SER A 8 -37.48 1.19 -12.56
CA SER A 8 -37.37 0.70 -11.17
C SER A 8 -37.12 -0.81 -11.07
N THR A 9 -37.68 -1.60 -11.99
CA THR A 9 -37.44 -3.06 -12.04
C THR A 9 -36.00 -3.37 -12.47
N THR A 10 -35.45 -2.57 -13.39
CA THR A 10 -34.06 -2.71 -13.87
C THR A 10 -33.07 -2.31 -12.78
N ASP A 11 -33.36 -1.22 -12.05
CA ASP A 11 -32.57 -0.79 -10.89
C ASP A 11 -32.59 -1.82 -9.75
N PHE A 12 -33.74 -2.47 -9.53
CA PHE A 12 -33.87 -3.55 -8.55
C PHE A 12 -33.12 -4.82 -8.95
N LEU A 13 -33.18 -5.22 -10.24
CA LEU A 13 -32.42 -6.37 -10.76
C LEU A 13 -30.90 -6.14 -10.71
N ALA A 14 -30.45 -4.89 -10.87
CA ALA A 14 -29.04 -4.50 -10.69
C ALA A 14 -28.57 -4.56 -9.22
N GLN A 15 -29.50 -4.55 -8.25
CA GLN A 15 -29.22 -4.68 -6.82
C GLN A 15 -29.28 -6.14 -6.30
N VAL A 16 -29.74 -7.10 -7.12
CA VAL A 16 -29.84 -8.53 -6.72
C VAL A 16 -28.47 -9.23 -6.66
N PHE A 17 -27.42 -8.65 -7.24
CA PHE A 17 -26.06 -8.95 -6.82
C PHE A 17 -25.78 -8.18 -5.54
N ASN A 18 -26.30 -8.67 -4.43
CA ASN A 18 -25.87 -8.24 -3.10
C ASN A 18 -24.38 -8.56 -2.99
N PRO A 19 -23.47 -7.58 -3.08
CA PRO A 19 -22.11 -7.78 -2.66
C PRO A 19 -22.14 -7.51 -1.16
N ASP A 20 -22.82 -8.34 -0.38
CA ASP A 20 -22.30 -8.56 0.96
C ASP A 20 -20.97 -9.26 0.68
N PRO A 21 -19.83 -8.59 0.87
CA PRO A 21 -18.55 -9.23 0.68
C PRO A 21 -18.42 -10.18 1.86
N GLU A 22 -19.03 -11.36 1.75
CA GLU A 22 -18.76 -12.43 2.69
C GLU A 22 -17.29 -12.78 2.46
N THR A 23 -16.47 -12.47 3.46
CA THR A 23 -15.01 -12.48 3.36
C THR A 23 -14.62 -13.82 2.74
N PRO A 24 -14.03 -13.85 1.53
CA PRO A 24 -13.87 -15.09 0.78
C PRO A 24 -13.17 -16.10 1.68
N PRO A 25 -13.69 -17.33 1.86
CA PRO A 25 -13.08 -18.30 2.74
C PRO A 25 -11.60 -18.45 2.35
N VAL A 26 -10.67 -18.26 3.32
CA VAL A 26 -9.20 -18.09 3.20
C VAL A 26 -8.67 -16.64 3.25
N ALA A 27 -9.52 -15.62 3.06
CA ALA A 27 -9.14 -14.21 3.13
C ALA A 27 -8.50 -13.82 4.46
N ASP A 28 -8.95 -14.35 5.59
CA ASP A 28 -8.35 -14.06 6.90
C ASP A 28 -6.87 -14.44 6.99
N LYS A 29 -6.48 -15.58 6.38
CA LYS A 29 -5.08 -16.04 6.39
C LYS A 29 -4.22 -15.18 5.48
N LEU A 30 -4.74 -14.84 4.30
CA LEU A 30 -4.05 -13.95 3.35
C LEU A 30 -3.92 -12.52 3.91
N LEU A 31 -4.98 -11.98 4.52
CA LEU A 31 -4.96 -10.66 5.15
C LEU A 31 -3.97 -10.60 6.32
N ARG A 32 -3.88 -11.66 7.14
CA ARG A 32 -2.84 -11.76 8.19
C ARG A 32 -1.44 -11.74 7.58
N LEU A 33 -1.20 -12.50 6.51
CA LEU A 33 0.09 -12.53 5.82
C LEU A 33 0.48 -11.16 5.24
N VAL A 34 -0.44 -10.52 4.51
CA VAL A 34 -0.25 -9.17 3.95
C VAL A 34 0.06 -8.16 5.05
N ARG A 35 -0.60 -8.28 6.22
CA ARG A 35 -0.33 -7.40 7.36
C ARG A 35 1.09 -7.57 7.91
N TYR A 36 1.61 -8.80 8.00
CA TYR A 36 3.02 -9.02 8.35
C TYR A 36 3.96 -8.43 7.31
N PHE A 37 3.63 -8.54 6.01
CA PHE A 37 4.41 -7.91 4.95
C PHE A 37 4.41 -6.38 5.03
N THR A 38 3.28 -5.75 5.35
CA THR A 38 3.22 -4.29 5.56
C THR A 38 4.18 -3.86 6.67
N TRP A 39 4.17 -4.57 7.80
CA TRP A 39 5.13 -4.32 8.89
C TRP A 39 6.58 -4.49 8.46
N PHE A 40 6.86 -5.52 7.66
CA PHE A 40 8.19 -5.78 7.12
C PHE A 40 8.65 -4.64 6.20
N VAL A 41 7.80 -4.16 5.29
CA VAL A 41 8.12 -3.04 4.39
C VAL A 41 8.40 -1.76 5.18
N LEU A 42 7.60 -1.47 6.21
CA LEU A 42 7.80 -0.30 7.07
C LEU A 42 9.14 -0.38 7.83
N LEU A 43 9.42 -1.52 8.48
CA LEU A 43 10.68 -1.74 9.18
C LEU A 43 11.88 -1.65 8.23
N SER A 44 11.79 -2.26 7.05
CA SER A 44 12.83 -2.21 6.03
C SER A 44 13.08 -0.77 5.55
N GLY A 45 12.03 0.02 5.33
CA GLY A 45 12.15 1.41 4.91
C GLY A 45 12.87 2.28 5.95
N VAL A 46 12.48 2.14 7.22
CA VAL A 46 13.12 2.87 8.34
C VAL A 46 14.60 2.51 8.43
N LEU A 47 14.93 1.21 8.41
CA LEU A 47 16.32 0.74 8.45
C LEU A 47 17.16 1.27 7.28
N ALA A 48 16.60 1.26 6.07
CA ALA A 48 17.30 1.76 4.87
C ALA A 48 17.63 3.26 4.98
N ILE A 49 16.68 4.08 5.42
CA ILE A 49 16.89 5.53 5.60
C ILE A 49 17.87 5.80 6.74
N THR A 50 17.73 5.11 7.88
CA THR A 50 18.64 5.27 9.02
C THR A 50 20.07 4.89 8.65
N TYR A 51 20.28 3.77 7.96
CA TYR A 51 21.60 3.34 7.49
C TYR A 51 22.18 4.32 6.47
N ALA A 52 21.41 4.68 5.43
CA ALA A 52 21.88 5.58 4.39
C ALA A 52 22.21 6.98 4.95
N GLY A 53 21.39 7.49 5.87
CA GLY A 53 21.62 8.76 6.56
C GLY A 53 22.85 8.73 7.46
N GLY A 54 23.03 7.67 8.25
CA GLY A 54 24.22 7.48 9.08
C GLY A 54 25.50 7.39 8.25
N ARG A 55 25.47 6.63 7.14
CA ARG A 55 26.60 6.54 6.21
C ARG A 55 26.88 7.88 5.55
N PHE A 56 25.85 8.62 5.14
CA PHE A 56 26.01 9.95 4.55
C PHE A 56 26.76 10.90 5.48
N ALA A 57 26.38 10.93 6.77
CA ALA A 57 27.08 11.72 7.77
C ALA A 57 28.55 11.28 7.92
N TRP A 58 28.82 9.98 7.92
CA TRP A 58 30.17 9.43 8.01
C TRP A 58 31.06 9.80 6.81
N GLU A 59 30.53 9.74 5.57
CA GLU A 59 31.30 10.15 4.38
C GLU A 59 31.63 11.63 4.37
N LYS A 60 30.66 12.46 4.79
CA LYS A 60 30.86 13.91 4.87
C LYS A 60 32.01 14.26 5.83
N TRP A 61 32.14 13.54 6.94
CA TRP A 61 33.18 13.81 7.93
C TRP A 61 34.52 13.12 7.63
N SER A 62 34.51 11.92 7.05
CA SER A 62 35.73 11.16 6.71
C SER A 62 36.41 11.59 5.41
N GLY A 63 35.77 12.44 4.58
CA GLY A 63 36.33 12.90 3.30
C GLY A 63 36.36 11.84 2.20
N SER A 64 35.63 10.73 2.36
CA SER A 64 35.52 9.65 1.38
C SER A 64 34.55 10.02 0.23
N ALA A 65 34.78 9.45 -0.95
CA ALA A 65 33.99 9.73 -2.16
C ALA A 65 32.49 9.49 -1.92
N LEU A 66 31.64 10.50 -2.16
CA LEU A 66 30.22 10.46 -1.82
C LEU A 66 29.42 9.42 -2.62
N GLN A 67 29.30 8.21 -2.08
CA GLN A 67 28.42 7.15 -2.58
C GLN A 67 27.04 7.17 -1.90
N ALA A 68 26.91 7.85 -0.76
CA ALA A 68 25.66 7.87 0.02
C ALA A 68 24.47 8.64 -0.59
N PRO A 69 24.63 9.71 -1.38
CA PRO A 69 23.48 10.43 -1.94
C PRO A 69 22.55 9.54 -2.76
N LYS A 70 23.11 8.64 -3.58
CA LYS A 70 22.32 7.68 -4.37
C LYS A 70 21.60 6.65 -3.50
N GLN A 71 22.16 6.26 -2.35
CA GLN A 71 21.50 5.35 -1.41
C GLN A 71 20.32 6.03 -0.72
N VAL A 72 20.47 7.29 -0.28
CA VAL A 72 19.37 8.07 0.31
C VAL A 72 18.26 8.30 -0.72
N ALA A 73 18.62 8.66 -1.95
CA ALA A 73 17.66 8.82 -3.04
C ALA A 73 16.88 7.52 -3.32
N GLY A 74 17.57 6.37 -3.36
CA GLY A 74 16.93 5.06 -3.51
C GLY A 74 15.96 4.72 -2.37
N ALA A 75 16.34 5.04 -1.12
CA ALA A 75 15.49 4.82 0.04
C ALA A 75 14.22 5.70 0.00
N LEU A 76 14.32 6.94 -0.47
CA LEU A 76 13.17 7.83 -0.65
C LEU A 76 12.18 7.30 -1.70
N VAL A 77 12.68 6.83 -2.84
CA VAL A 77 11.84 6.22 -3.88
C VAL A 77 11.10 4.99 -3.34
N GLY A 78 11.79 4.15 -2.55
CA GLY A 78 11.17 3.01 -1.86
C GLY A 78 10.02 3.43 -0.93
N GLY A 79 10.18 4.52 -0.18
CA GLY A 79 9.13 5.08 0.69
C GLY A 79 7.90 5.58 -0.08
N ILE A 80 8.11 6.19 -1.25
CA ILE A 80 7.01 6.64 -2.12
C ILE A 80 6.19 5.43 -2.60
N ILE A 81 6.86 4.37 -3.05
CA ILE A 81 6.22 3.14 -3.53
C ILE A 81 5.45 2.46 -2.38
N ALA A 82 6.03 2.41 -1.18
CA ALA A 82 5.34 1.84 -0.02
C ALA A 82 4.07 2.63 0.36
N THR A 83 4.12 3.96 0.26
CA THR A 83 2.98 4.83 0.56
C THR A 83 1.85 4.66 -0.46
N SER A 84 2.18 4.59 -1.75
CA SER A 84 1.19 4.37 -2.81
C SER A 84 0.60 2.96 -2.79
N ALA A 85 1.37 1.95 -2.39
CA ALA A 85 0.82 0.62 -2.14
C ALA A 85 -0.23 0.65 -1.01
N GLY A 86 0.01 1.42 0.05
CA GLY A 86 -0.93 1.60 1.15
C GLY A 86 -2.24 2.27 0.74
N THR A 87 -2.21 3.26 -0.15
CA THR A 87 -3.44 3.91 -0.65
C THR A 87 -4.27 2.96 -1.52
N ILE A 88 -3.62 2.17 -2.38
CA ILE A 88 -4.29 1.14 -3.20
C ILE A 88 -4.91 0.06 -2.33
N MET A 89 -4.20 -0.39 -1.30
CA MET A 89 -4.72 -1.40 -0.35
C MET A 89 -5.97 -0.90 0.39
N ASN A 90 -6.00 0.38 0.82
CA ASN A 90 -7.21 0.94 1.45
C ASN A 90 -8.38 1.03 0.46
N ALA A 91 -8.12 1.46 -0.78
CA ALA A 91 -9.14 1.51 -1.83
C ALA A 91 -9.69 0.11 -2.20
N ALA A 92 -8.88 -0.94 -2.12
CA ALA A 92 -9.28 -2.30 -2.42
C ALA A 92 -10.05 -3.01 -1.28
N ILE A 93 -9.76 -2.67 -0.03
CA ILE A 93 -10.39 -3.29 1.16
C ILE A 93 -11.66 -2.53 1.59
N GLY A 94 -11.89 -1.33 1.06
CA GLY A 94 -13.15 -0.60 1.25
C GLY A 94 -13.27 0.07 2.61
N LEU A 95 -12.46 1.11 2.83
CA LEU A 95 -12.80 2.22 3.73
C LEU A 95 -13.15 3.46 2.91
#